data_AF-N1NKK0-F1
#
_entry.id   AF-N1NKK0-F1
#
_cell.length_a   1.000
_cell.length_b   1.000
_cell.length_c   1.000
_cell.angle_alpha   90.00
_cell.angle_beta   90.00
_cell.angle_gamma   90.00
#
_symmetry.space_group_name_H-M   'P 1'
#
loop_
_entity.id
_entity.type
_entity.pdbx_description
1 polymer ?
#
loop_
_entity_poly.entity_id
_entity_poly.type
_entity_poly.pdbx_seq_one_letter_code
_entity_poly.pdbx_strand_id
1 'polypeptide(L)'
;MNNLLYLSLLAGAAASAYYYGSGEESSLNRRHSLITSFCLAAAFTYHYLVRRTRYVFLVDFACFKPGLSCLCTTEMILERAKHVGFLSEESLKLVAKILDRSGLGPKTYLPEGVLHIPPKLTFDEARKETDTVLFGAVDELLEKTGVQSKDIGILVVNCCLFNPTPSLSDTIVNHYKLRGNILTYDLSGMGCSAGVLAVDFAKQLLQV
;
A
#
# COMPACT_ATOMS: atom_id res chain seq x y z
N MET A 1 -23.07 0.18 12.75
CA MET A 1 -24.23 -0.54 12.15
C MET A 1 -24.76 -1.64 13.08
N ASN A 2 -25.14 -1.31 14.34
CA ASN A 2 -25.45 -2.31 15.38
C ASN A 2 -26.71 -2.06 16.25
N ASN A 3 -27.47 -0.97 16.06
CA ASN A 3 -28.65 -0.72 16.93
C ASN A 3 -29.82 -1.68 16.67
N LEU A 4 -30.08 -2.08 15.42
CA LEU A 4 -31.22 -2.95 15.09
C LEU A 4 -31.06 -4.38 15.64
N LEU A 5 -29.84 -4.93 15.59
CA LEU A 5 -29.53 -6.26 16.14
C LEU A 5 -29.64 -6.26 17.67
N TYR A 6 -29.18 -5.21 18.34
CA TYR A 6 -29.28 -5.07 19.79
C TYR A 6 -30.74 -4.99 20.28
N LEU A 7 -31.59 -4.25 19.55
CA LEU A 7 -33.03 -4.17 19.81
C LEU A 7 -33.74 -5.51 19.61
N SER A 8 -33.40 -6.26 18.56
CA SER A 8 -33.98 -7.60 18.33
C SER A 8 -33.58 -8.62 19.41
N LEU A 9 -32.38 -8.48 19.98
CA LEU A 9 -31.86 -9.36 21.03
C LEU A 9 -32.49 -9.06 22.40
N LEU A 10 -32.70 -7.79 22.74
CA LEU A 10 -33.45 -7.40 23.94
C LEU A 10 -34.90 -7.92 23.87
N ALA A 11 -35.52 -7.86 22.68
CA ALA A 11 -36.86 -8.39 22.48
C ALA A 11 -36.91 -9.93 22.64
N GLY A 12 -35.93 -10.66 22.09
CA GLY A 12 -35.85 -12.12 22.21
C GLY A 12 -35.59 -12.60 23.64
N ALA A 13 -34.68 -11.94 24.37
CA ALA A 13 -34.41 -12.25 25.77
C ALA A 13 -35.59 -11.92 26.69
N ALA A 14 -36.27 -10.78 26.45
CA ALA A 14 -37.47 -10.40 27.19
C ALA A 14 -38.64 -11.36 26.94
N ALA A 15 -38.84 -11.81 25.69
CA ALA A 15 -39.87 -12.79 25.36
C ALA A 15 -39.59 -14.15 26.01
N SER A 16 -38.32 -14.60 26.02
CA SER A 16 -37.93 -15.84 26.68
C SER A 16 -38.06 -15.77 28.21
N ALA A 17 -37.81 -14.60 28.82
CA ALA A 17 -37.99 -14.38 30.26
C ALA A 17 -39.48 -14.25 30.64
N TYR A 18 -40.29 -13.60 29.81
CA TYR A 18 -41.74 -13.49 29.99
C TYR A 18 -42.42 -14.86 29.94
N TYR A 19 -42.05 -15.71 28.97
CA TYR A 19 -42.53 -17.09 28.88
C TYR A 19 -42.13 -17.96 30.08
N TYR A 20 -40.98 -17.66 30.73
CA TYR A 20 -40.51 -18.39 31.91
C TYR A 20 -41.29 -18.03 33.20
N GLY A 21 -41.95 -16.87 33.23
CA GLY A 21 -42.73 -16.39 34.38
C GLY A 21 -44.17 -16.87 34.42
N SER A 22 -44.74 -17.27 33.27
CA SER A 22 -46.08 -17.87 33.18
C SER A 22 -45.97 -19.40 33.34
N GLY A 23 -46.21 -19.87 34.56
CA GLY A 23 -45.90 -21.23 34.99
C GLY A 23 -46.57 -22.38 34.24
N GLU A 24 -45.99 -23.56 34.54
CA GLU A 24 -46.38 -24.94 34.17
C GLU A 24 -45.74 -25.51 32.89
N GLU A 25 -44.53 -26.09 32.98
CA GLU A 25 -43.86 -26.74 31.85
C GLU A 25 -43.37 -28.17 32.11
N SER A 26 -43.72 -29.04 31.15
CA SER A 26 -43.22 -30.41 30.99
C SER A 26 -41.70 -30.45 30.77
N SER A 27 -41.06 -31.56 31.14
CA SER A 27 -39.60 -31.77 30.99
C SER A 27 -39.07 -31.57 29.55
N LEU A 28 -39.95 -31.67 28.54
CA LEU A 28 -39.62 -31.52 27.13
C LEU A 28 -39.35 -30.05 26.75
N ASN A 29 -40.17 -29.11 27.24
CA ASN A 29 -40.00 -27.69 26.94
C ASN A 29 -38.72 -27.12 27.58
N ARG A 30 -38.36 -27.60 28.78
CA ARG A 30 -37.10 -27.25 29.44
C ARG A 30 -35.88 -27.67 28.61
N ARG A 31 -35.92 -28.85 27.97
CA ARG A 31 -34.85 -29.33 27.07
C ARG A 31 -34.78 -28.48 25.80
N HIS A 32 -35.91 -28.14 25.19
CA HIS A 32 -35.95 -27.29 24.00
C HIS A 32 -35.43 -25.87 24.29
N SER A 33 -35.75 -25.31 25.45
CA SER A 33 -35.27 -24.00 25.89
C SER A 33 -33.74 -23.97 26.09
N LEU A 34 -33.18 -24.99 26.74
CA LEU A 34 -31.73 -25.12 26.92
C LEU A 34 -30.98 -25.29 25.58
N ILE A 35 -31.51 -26.11 24.67
CA ILE A 35 -30.92 -26.29 23.33
C ILE A 35 -30.96 -24.97 22.55
N THR A 36 -32.08 -24.26 22.58
CA THR A 36 -32.23 -22.98 21.88
C THR A 36 -31.25 -21.92 22.41
N SER A 37 -31.11 -21.84 23.74
CA SER A 37 -30.15 -20.93 24.38
C SER A 37 -28.70 -21.25 23.99
N PHE A 38 -28.31 -22.53 24.00
CA PHE A 38 -26.97 -22.96 23.58
C PHE A 38 -26.70 -22.64 22.11
N CYS A 39 -27.65 -22.92 21.21
CA CYS A 39 -27.54 -22.60 19.78
C CYS A 39 -27.37 -21.09 19.54
N LEU A 40 -28.12 -20.24 20.26
CA LEU A 40 -27.99 -18.78 20.18
C LEU A 40 -26.62 -18.30 20.69
N ALA A 41 -26.14 -18.85 21.79
CA ALA A 41 -24.82 -18.52 22.33
C ALA A 41 -23.68 -18.96 21.40
N ALA A 42 -23.79 -20.14 20.78
CA ALA A 42 -22.82 -20.64 19.80
C ALA A 42 -22.83 -19.79 18.53
N ALA A 43 -24.01 -19.43 18.00
CA ALA A 43 -24.15 -18.54 16.86
C ALA A 43 -23.59 -17.14 17.15
N PHE A 44 -23.82 -16.60 18.35
CA PHE A 44 -23.26 -15.32 18.77
C PHE A 44 -21.74 -15.37 18.88
N THR A 45 -21.20 -16.43 19.49
CA THR A 45 -19.75 -16.61 19.62
C THR A 45 -19.10 -16.75 18.25
N TYR A 46 -19.68 -17.56 17.36
CA TYR A 46 -19.24 -17.67 15.98
C TYR A 46 -19.27 -16.32 15.25
N HIS A 47 -20.37 -15.59 15.36
CA HIS A 47 -20.53 -14.26 14.74
C HIS A 47 -19.56 -13.23 15.29
N TYR A 48 -19.33 -13.21 16.61
CA TYR A 48 -18.37 -12.33 17.26
C TYR A 48 -16.93 -12.63 16.82
N LEU A 49 -16.57 -13.93 16.74
CA LEU A 49 -15.25 -14.35 16.28
C LEU A 49 -15.01 -14.03 14.81
N VAL A 50 -16.02 -14.22 13.95
CA VAL A 50 -15.94 -13.91 12.52
C VAL A 50 -15.95 -12.41 12.24
N ARG A 51 -16.69 -11.62 13.04
CA ARG A 51 -16.74 -10.14 12.91
C ARG A 51 -15.59 -9.42 13.62
N ARG A 52 -14.69 -10.14 14.29
CA ARG A 52 -13.52 -9.52 14.90
C ARG A 52 -12.63 -8.99 13.78
N THR A 53 -12.58 -7.66 13.67
CA THR A 53 -11.72 -6.98 12.71
C THR A 53 -10.28 -7.41 12.93
N ARG A 54 -9.66 -7.99 11.90
CA ARG A 54 -8.23 -8.29 11.91
C ARG A 54 -7.47 -6.99 11.79
N TYR A 55 -6.54 -6.76 12.70
CA TYR A 55 -5.66 -5.60 12.62
C TYR A 55 -4.65 -5.82 11.51
N VAL A 56 -4.45 -4.80 10.68
CA VAL A 56 -3.42 -4.76 9.64
C VAL A 56 -2.33 -3.81 10.14
N PHE A 57 -1.10 -4.28 10.13
CA PHE A 57 0.05 -3.53 10.62
C PHE A 57 1.06 -3.30 9.49
N LEU A 58 1.66 -2.12 9.48
CA LEU A 58 2.90 -1.88 8.73
C LEU A 58 4.04 -2.47 9.55
N VAL A 59 4.65 -3.55 9.05
CA VAL A 59 5.73 -4.24 9.76
C VAL A 59 7.05 -3.50 9.59
N ASP A 60 7.34 -3.07 8.35
CA ASP A 60 8.61 -2.42 8.03
C ASP A 60 8.52 -1.58 6.73
N PHE A 61 9.54 -0.78 6.45
CA PHE A 61 9.74 0.01 5.25
C PHE A 61 11.24 0.14 4.91
N ALA A 62 11.53 0.35 3.62
CA ALA A 62 12.85 0.67 3.11
C ALA A 62 12.77 1.80 2.08
N CYS A 63 13.86 2.55 1.88
CA CYS A 63 13.93 3.63 0.91
C CYS A 63 15.27 3.60 0.20
N PHE A 64 15.25 3.41 -1.12
CA PHE A 64 16.47 3.44 -1.90
C PHE A 64 17.10 4.84 -1.89
N LYS A 65 18.38 4.92 -1.53
CA LYS A 65 19.18 6.15 -1.61
C LYS A 65 20.11 6.07 -2.81
N PRO A 66 19.97 6.97 -3.81
CA PRO A 66 20.85 6.97 -4.98
C PRO A 66 22.32 7.23 -4.62
N GLY A 67 23.22 6.69 -5.45
CA GLY A 67 24.66 6.90 -5.32
C GLY A 67 25.10 8.32 -5.69
N LEU A 68 26.40 8.60 -5.50
CA LEU A 68 26.98 9.92 -5.79
C LEU A 68 26.92 10.30 -7.27
N SER A 69 26.81 9.34 -8.19
CA SER A 69 26.64 9.59 -9.62
C SER A 69 25.33 10.33 -9.94
N CYS A 70 24.31 10.16 -9.11
CA CYS A 70 23.02 10.84 -9.23
C CYS A 70 22.98 12.19 -8.49
N LEU A 71 24.02 12.56 -7.74
CA LEU A 71 24.04 13.77 -6.91
C LEU A 71 24.24 15.02 -7.78
N CYS A 72 23.41 16.03 -7.58
CA CYS A 72 23.46 17.29 -8.31
C CYS A 72 23.24 18.50 -7.42
N THR A 73 23.83 19.64 -7.81
CA THR A 73 23.57 20.94 -7.19
C THR A 73 22.63 21.77 -8.06
N THR A 74 22.01 22.79 -7.46
CA THR A 74 21.17 23.75 -8.19
C THR A 74 21.93 24.41 -9.34
N GLU A 75 23.19 24.78 -9.11
CA GLU A 75 24.05 25.40 -10.11
C GLU A 75 24.29 24.45 -11.29
N MET A 76 24.59 23.17 -11.00
CA MET A 76 24.81 22.16 -12.03
C MET A 76 23.56 21.95 -12.90
N ILE A 77 22.37 21.95 -12.29
CA ILE A 77 21.10 21.82 -13.01
C ILE A 77 20.88 23.04 -13.93
N LEU A 78 21.07 24.24 -13.41
CA LEU A 78 20.87 25.49 -14.16
C LEU A 78 21.87 25.64 -15.32
N GLU A 79 23.14 25.30 -15.08
CA GLU A 79 24.19 25.30 -16.10
C GLU A 79 23.84 24.35 -17.24
N ARG A 80 23.42 23.13 -16.91
CA ARG A 80 23.04 22.11 -17.90
C ARG A 80 21.78 22.50 -18.65
N ALA A 81 20.77 23.03 -17.96
CA ALA A 81 19.55 23.51 -18.61
C ALA A 81 19.86 24.64 -19.61
N LYS A 82 20.78 25.55 -19.27
CA LYS A 82 21.29 26.58 -20.18
C LYS A 82 22.03 25.98 -21.38
N HIS A 83 22.87 24.97 -21.15
CA HIS A 83 23.63 24.30 -22.21
C HIS A 83 22.74 23.54 -23.21
N VAL A 84 21.71 22.84 -22.71
CA VAL A 84 20.73 22.13 -23.56
C VAL A 84 19.85 23.12 -24.34
N GLY A 85 19.66 24.34 -23.83
CA GLY A 85 19.04 25.44 -24.58
C GLY A 85 17.52 25.33 -24.78
N PHE A 86 16.84 24.46 -24.03
CA PHE A 86 15.38 24.30 -24.12
C PHE A 86 14.59 25.36 -23.34
N LEU A 87 15.27 26.18 -22.54
CA LEU A 87 14.68 27.25 -21.75
C LEU A 87 15.18 28.61 -22.23
N SER A 88 14.29 29.61 -22.30
CA SER A 88 14.68 31.01 -22.48
C SER A 88 15.44 31.53 -21.25
N GLU A 89 16.17 32.63 -21.40
CA GLU A 89 16.84 33.26 -20.26
C GLU A 89 15.87 33.68 -19.14
N GLU A 90 14.66 34.10 -19.50
CA GLU A 90 13.61 34.45 -18.55
C GLU A 90 13.10 33.21 -17.80
N SER A 91 12.87 32.10 -18.51
CA SER A 91 12.47 30.82 -17.90
C SER A 91 13.58 30.26 -17.00
N LEU A 92 14.86 30.39 -17.38
CA LEU A 92 15.99 29.98 -16.53
C LEU A 92 16.02 30.78 -15.22
N LYS A 93 15.82 32.10 -15.28
CA LYS A 93 15.74 32.94 -14.06
C LYS A 93 14.55 32.53 -13.17
N LEU A 94 13.41 32.19 -13.78
CA LEU A 94 12.25 31.69 -13.05
C LEU A 94 12.55 30.34 -12.37
N VAL A 95 13.11 29.38 -13.11
CA VAL A 95 13.49 28.06 -12.57
C VAL A 95 14.50 28.20 -11.42
N ALA A 96 15.50 29.08 -11.56
CA ALA A 96 16.46 29.36 -10.49
C ALA A 96 15.75 29.86 -9.22
N LYS A 97 14.80 30.80 -9.35
CA LYS A 97 14.01 31.31 -8.23
C LYS A 97 13.08 30.25 -7.61
N ILE A 98 12.55 29.33 -8.42
CA ILE A 98 11.75 28.19 -7.93
C ILE A 98 12.64 27.24 -7.12
N LEU A 99 13.82 26.89 -7.63
CA LEU A 99 14.77 25.99 -6.95
C LEU A 99 15.22 26.59 -5.62
N ASP A 100 15.55 27.88 -5.58
CA ASP A 100 15.95 28.61 -4.36
C ASP A 100 14.83 28.63 -3.29
N ARG A 101 13.56 28.59 -3.70
CA ARG A 101 12.39 28.60 -2.81
C ARG A 101 11.72 27.25 -2.62
N SER A 102 12.28 26.18 -3.17
CA SER A 102 11.67 24.85 -3.18
C SER A 102 11.75 24.12 -1.83
N GLY A 103 12.60 24.61 -0.91
CA GLY A 103 12.91 23.90 0.33
C GLY A 103 13.86 22.71 0.15
N LEU A 104 14.39 22.49 -1.06
CA LEU A 104 15.45 21.51 -1.30
C LEU A 104 16.77 21.99 -0.71
N GLY A 105 17.58 21.05 -0.21
CA GLY A 105 18.95 21.33 0.21
C GLY A 105 19.85 21.72 -0.98
N PRO A 106 21.08 22.20 -0.72
CA PRO A 106 22.02 22.63 -1.77
C PRO A 106 22.46 21.48 -2.70
N LYS A 107 22.22 20.23 -2.30
CA LYS A 107 22.46 19.03 -3.11
C LYS A 107 21.23 18.13 -3.03
N THR A 108 20.82 17.59 -4.17
CA THR A 108 19.73 16.61 -4.30
C THR A 108 20.13 15.54 -5.33
N TYR A 109 19.24 14.61 -5.65
CA TYR A 109 19.48 13.58 -6.65
C TYR A 109 18.57 13.75 -7.86
N LEU A 110 19.13 13.48 -9.04
CA LEU A 110 18.41 13.34 -10.30
C LEU A 110 18.89 12.07 -11.02
N PRO A 111 18.07 11.50 -11.92
CA PRO A 111 18.46 10.32 -12.68
C PRO A 111 19.71 10.57 -13.54
N GLU A 112 20.59 9.58 -13.65
CA GLU A 112 21.81 9.68 -14.48
C GLU A 112 21.50 10.08 -15.92
N GLY A 113 20.41 9.56 -16.50
CA GLY A 113 19.95 9.94 -17.84
C GLY A 113 19.63 11.43 -17.99
N VAL A 114 19.07 12.06 -16.94
CA VAL A 114 18.80 13.51 -16.90
C VAL A 114 20.10 14.29 -16.72
N LEU A 115 21.05 13.73 -15.98
CA LEU A 115 22.35 14.33 -15.71
C LEU A 115 23.35 14.16 -16.87
N HIS A 116 23.04 13.42 -17.92
CA HIS A 116 23.89 13.31 -19.09
C HIS A 116 23.86 14.60 -19.96
N ILE A 117 24.93 14.88 -20.72
CA ILE A 117 24.99 16.02 -21.65
C ILE A 117 25.30 15.50 -23.06
N PRO A 118 24.36 15.56 -24.01
CA PRO A 118 22.94 15.93 -23.84
C PRO A 118 22.17 14.87 -23.00
N PRO A 119 21.02 15.21 -22.40
CA PRO A 119 20.22 14.28 -21.62
C PRO A 119 19.87 13.01 -22.40
N LYS A 120 20.04 11.85 -21.78
CA LYS A 120 19.72 10.54 -22.36
C LYS A 120 18.38 10.06 -21.80
N LEU A 121 17.29 10.51 -22.42
CA LEU A 121 15.91 10.23 -22.01
C LEU A 121 15.32 9.02 -22.75
N THR A 122 16.09 7.92 -22.81
CA THR A 122 15.68 6.70 -23.52
C THR A 122 14.92 5.75 -22.61
N PHE A 123 14.07 4.90 -23.20
CA PHE A 123 13.36 3.84 -22.47
C PHE A 123 14.31 2.95 -21.64
N ASP A 124 15.48 2.62 -22.17
CA ASP A 124 16.48 1.79 -21.49
C ASP A 124 17.05 2.46 -20.23
N GLU A 125 17.25 3.78 -20.24
CA GLU A 125 17.71 4.51 -19.05
C GLU A 125 16.60 4.59 -17.99
N ALA A 126 15.35 4.82 -18.41
CA ALA A 126 14.21 4.80 -17.49
C ALA A 126 14.01 3.42 -16.86
N ARG A 127 14.18 2.34 -17.65
CA ARG A 127 14.19 0.95 -17.14
C ARG A 127 15.33 0.72 -16.16
N LYS A 128 16.57 1.07 -16.53
CA LYS A 128 17.75 0.92 -15.67
C LYS A 128 17.57 1.63 -14.33
N GLU A 129 17.09 2.88 -14.34
CA GLU A 129 16.80 3.65 -13.14
C GLU A 129 15.74 2.94 -12.28
N THR A 130 14.61 2.59 -12.90
CA THR A 130 13.48 1.97 -12.20
C THR A 130 13.88 0.64 -11.56
N ASP A 131 14.58 -0.22 -12.29
CA ASP A 131 15.05 -1.51 -11.78
C ASP A 131 16.03 -1.31 -10.61
N THR A 132 16.95 -0.34 -10.73
CA THR A 132 17.90 -0.02 -9.64
C THR A 132 17.18 0.42 -8.37
N VAL A 133 16.19 1.32 -8.50
CA VAL A 133 15.45 1.88 -7.36
C VAL A 133 14.53 0.83 -6.74
N LEU A 134 13.78 0.10 -7.56
CA LEU A 134 12.83 -0.90 -7.08
C LEU A 134 13.56 -2.06 -6.41
N PHE A 135 14.58 -2.63 -7.08
CA PHE A 135 15.28 -3.78 -6.51
C PHE A 135 16.09 -3.38 -5.28
N GLY A 136 16.76 -2.23 -5.30
CA GLY A 136 17.49 -1.76 -4.11
C GLY A 136 16.59 -1.56 -2.88
N ALA A 137 15.38 -1.03 -3.07
CA ALA A 137 14.42 -0.88 -1.96
C ALA A 137 13.82 -2.22 -1.50
N VAL A 138 13.51 -3.13 -2.42
CA VAL A 138 12.93 -4.44 -2.09
C VAL A 138 13.97 -5.35 -1.43
N ASP A 139 15.22 -5.34 -1.91
CA ASP A 139 16.33 -6.10 -1.32
C ASP A 139 16.54 -5.72 0.15
N GLU A 140 16.65 -4.42 0.44
CA GLU A 140 16.80 -3.91 1.81
C GLU A 140 15.62 -4.32 2.70
N LEU A 141 14.39 -4.25 2.18
CA LEU A 141 13.19 -4.63 2.93
C LEU A 141 13.14 -6.13 3.24
N LEU A 142 13.47 -6.98 2.26
CA LEU A 142 13.48 -8.43 2.45
C LEU A 142 14.60 -8.85 3.40
N GLU A 143 15.78 -8.24 3.29
CA GLU A 143 16.90 -8.48 4.21
C GLU A 143 16.53 -8.08 5.64
N LYS A 144 15.95 -6.89 5.82
CA LYS A 144 15.57 -6.37 7.14
C LYS A 144 14.48 -7.19 7.82
N THR A 145 13.50 -7.70 7.06
CA THR A 145 12.36 -8.43 7.60
C THR A 145 12.56 -9.94 7.68
N GLY A 146 13.47 -10.51 6.89
CA GLY A 146 13.65 -11.95 6.74
C GLY A 146 12.47 -12.68 6.08
N VAL A 147 11.52 -11.94 5.50
CA VAL A 147 10.36 -12.52 4.81
C VAL A 147 10.83 -13.21 3.54
N GLN A 148 10.40 -14.46 3.33
CA GLN A 148 10.71 -15.17 2.10
C GLN A 148 9.82 -14.66 0.96
N SER A 149 10.40 -14.51 -0.23
CA SER A 149 9.70 -14.03 -1.42
C SER A 149 8.41 -14.83 -1.74
N LYS A 150 8.40 -16.13 -1.43
CA LYS A 150 7.25 -17.03 -1.58
C LYS A 150 6.08 -16.75 -0.61
N ASP A 151 6.34 -16.10 0.52
CA ASP A 151 5.33 -15.79 1.55
C ASP A 151 4.55 -14.52 1.21
N ILE A 152 5.03 -13.73 0.22
CA ILE A 152 4.39 -12.51 -0.24
C ILE A 152 3.17 -12.87 -1.09
N GLY A 153 1.99 -12.45 -0.61
CA GLY A 153 0.73 -12.76 -1.28
C GLY A 153 0.12 -11.70 -2.17
N ILE A 154 0.50 -10.44 -1.93
CA ILE A 154 -0.02 -9.27 -2.63
C ILE A 154 1.16 -8.35 -2.90
N LEU A 155 1.28 -7.87 -4.13
CA LEU A 155 2.25 -6.87 -4.54
C LEU A 155 1.50 -5.69 -5.14
N VAL A 156 1.68 -4.51 -4.54
CA VAL A 156 1.16 -3.24 -5.07
C VAL A 156 2.37 -2.41 -5.47
N VAL A 157 2.50 -2.13 -6.77
CA VAL A 157 3.56 -1.28 -7.33
C VAL A 157 2.94 0.03 -7.76
N ASN A 158 3.60 1.14 -7.46
CA ASN A 158 3.17 2.45 -7.89
C ASN A 158 4.28 3.17 -8.64
N CYS A 159 3.99 3.63 -9.86
CA CYS A 159 4.87 4.51 -10.61
C CYS A 159 4.05 5.42 -11.54
N CYS A 160 4.32 6.73 -11.50
CA CYS A 160 3.69 7.70 -12.41
C CYS A 160 4.60 8.15 -13.56
N LEU A 161 5.91 7.87 -13.47
CA LEU A 161 6.90 8.36 -14.44
C LEU A 161 7.23 7.33 -15.53
N PHE A 162 7.10 6.03 -15.23
CA PHE A 162 7.48 4.96 -16.12
C PHE A 162 6.54 3.77 -15.97
N ASN A 163 5.73 3.51 -17.00
CA ASN A 163 4.72 2.44 -17.03
C ASN A 163 4.94 1.56 -18.26
N PRO A 164 5.96 0.68 -18.24
CA PRO A 164 6.37 -0.12 -19.38
C PRO A 164 5.52 -1.38 -19.57
N THR A 165 5.72 -2.04 -20.71
CA THR A 165 5.31 -3.43 -20.94
C THR A 165 6.57 -4.28 -21.15
N PRO A 166 6.77 -5.41 -20.42
CA PRO A 166 5.97 -5.90 -19.29
C PRO A 166 5.98 -4.91 -18.11
N SER A 167 4.97 -5.03 -17.23
CA SER A 167 4.73 -4.05 -16.16
C SER A 167 5.83 -4.07 -15.09
N LEU A 168 5.82 -3.08 -14.20
CA LEU A 168 6.76 -3.04 -13.09
C LEU A 168 6.49 -4.17 -12.10
N SER A 169 5.22 -4.45 -11.79
CA SER A 169 4.87 -5.61 -10.96
C SER A 169 5.30 -6.94 -11.58
N ASP A 170 5.15 -7.13 -12.89
CA ASP A 170 5.65 -8.33 -13.59
C ASP A 170 7.17 -8.47 -13.44
N THR A 171 7.88 -7.34 -13.56
CA THR A 171 9.33 -7.26 -13.44
C THR A 171 9.79 -7.71 -12.05
N ILE A 172 9.13 -7.21 -10.98
CA ILE A 172 9.41 -7.61 -9.59
C ILE A 172 9.08 -9.09 -9.35
N VAL A 173 7.90 -9.55 -9.79
CA VAL A 173 7.48 -10.95 -9.64
C VAL A 173 8.50 -11.90 -10.25
N ASN A 174 8.94 -11.60 -11.48
CA ASN A 174 9.91 -12.42 -12.18
C ASN A 174 11.31 -12.34 -11.56
N HIS A 175 11.73 -11.17 -11.07
CA HIS A 175 13.04 -10.99 -10.44
C HIS A 175 13.16 -11.81 -9.15
N TYR A 176 12.21 -11.63 -8.22
CA TYR A 176 12.23 -12.26 -6.89
C TYR A 176 11.64 -13.67 -6.82
N LYS A 177 11.15 -14.18 -7.95
CA LYS A 177 10.46 -15.47 -8.05
C LYS A 177 9.32 -15.56 -7.02
N LEU A 178 8.49 -14.52 -7.00
CA LEU A 178 7.29 -14.49 -6.17
C LEU A 178 6.36 -15.65 -6.55
N ARG A 179 5.48 -16.04 -5.62
CA ARG A 179 4.58 -17.19 -5.81
C ARG A 179 3.67 -17.03 -7.04
N GLY A 180 3.33 -18.14 -7.70
CA GLY A 180 2.53 -18.12 -8.94
C GLY A 180 1.08 -17.66 -8.78
N ASN A 181 0.54 -17.66 -7.55
CA ASN A 181 -0.81 -17.16 -7.21
C ASN A 181 -0.75 -15.80 -6.49
N ILE A 182 0.28 -15.00 -6.76
CA ILE A 182 0.37 -13.63 -6.25
C ILE A 182 -0.71 -12.74 -6.88
N LEU A 183 -1.27 -11.82 -6.09
CA LEU A 183 -2.10 -10.74 -6.60
C LEU A 183 -1.22 -9.52 -6.86
N THR A 184 -1.15 -9.06 -8.11
CA THR A 184 -0.37 -7.88 -8.50
C THR A 184 -1.27 -6.73 -8.90
N TYR A 185 -0.88 -5.52 -8.52
CA TYR A 185 -1.57 -4.28 -8.86
C TYR A 185 -0.55 -3.21 -9.24
N ASP A 186 -0.59 -2.73 -10.47
CA ASP A 186 0.18 -1.57 -10.93
C ASP A 186 -0.68 -0.31 -10.87
N LEU A 187 -0.34 0.58 -9.93
CA LEU A 187 -0.97 1.87 -9.72
C LEU A 187 -0.22 2.95 -10.49
N SER A 188 -0.92 3.71 -11.32
CA SER A 188 -0.35 4.81 -12.10
C SER A 188 -1.31 6.00 -12.15
N GLY A 189 -0.79 7.17 -12.54
CA GLY A 189 -1.60 8.39 -12.73
C GLY A 189 -2.02 9.14 -11.47
N MET A 190 -1.75 8.62 -10.27
CA MET A 190 -2.11 9.28 -9.00
C MET A 190 -1.08 10.32 -8.50
N GLY A 191 0.13 10.32 -9.05
CA GLY A 191 1.18 11.28 -8.68
C GLY A 191 1.62 11.16 -7.22
N CYS A 192 1.83 12.29 -6.54
CA CYS A 192 2.42 12.33 -5.19
C CYS A 192 1.56 11.69 -4.08
N SER A 193 0.25 11.52 -4.29
CA SER A 193 -0.64 10.88 -3.31
C SER A 193 -0.59 9.36 -3.35
N ALA A 194 0.01 8.80 -4.41
CA ALA A 194 -0.09 7.39 -4.74
C ALA A 194 0.50 6.46 -3.67
N GLY A 195 1.53 6.89 -2.92
CA GLY A 195 2.10 6.08 -1.85
C GLY A 195 1.10 5.82 -0.71
N VAL A 196 0.41 6.85 -0.23
CA VAL A 196 -0.59 6.71 0.85
C VAL A 196 -1.82 5.94 0.35
N LEU A 197 -2.23 6.17 -0.90
CA LEU A 197 -3.32 5.43 -1.52
C LEU A 197 -2.98 3.94 -1.69
N ALA A 198 -1.74 3.60 -2.05
CA ALA A 198 -1.29 2.22 -2.13
C ALA A 198 -1.34 1.51 -0.76
N VAL A 199 -0.98 2.21 0.32
CA VAL A 199 -1.06 1.67 1.69
C VAL A 199 -2.51 1.44 2.10
N ASP A 200 -3.42 2.39 1.86
CA ASP A 200 -4.84 2.19 2.17
C ASP A 200 -5.47 1.08 1.33
N PHE A 201 -5.12 1.01 0.05
CA PHE A 201 -5.54 -0.06 -0.85
C PHE A 201 -5.07 -1.43 -0.34
N ALA A 202 -3.79 -1.57 0.02
CA ALA A 202 -3.25 -2.80 0.58
C ALA A 202 -3.97 -3.20 1.89
N LYS A 203 -4.28 -2.22 2.75
CA LYS A 203 -5.05 -2.46 3.98
C LYS A 203 -6.44 -3.02 3.66
N GLN A 204 -7.17 -2.45 2.69
CA GLN A 204 -8.48 -2.95 2.30
C GLN A 204 -8.42 -4.39 1.77
N LEU A 205 -7.39 -4.72 1.00
CA LEU A 205 -7.18 -6.09 0.50
C LEU A 205 -6.87 -7.10 1.62
N LEU A 206 -6.21 -6.68 2.69
CA LEU A 206 -5.87 -7.53 3.83
C LEU A 206 -7.03 -7.70 4.83
N GLN A 207 -8.07 -6.87 4.74
CA GLN A 207 -9.25 -6.91 5.62
C GLN A 207 -10.32 -7.92 5.15
N VAL A 208 -9.91 -9.18 4.97
CA VAL A 208 -10.77 -10.33 4.62
C VAL A 208 -11.18 -11.19 5.81
#